data_AF-A0A8T7GA42-F1
#
_entry.id   AF-A0A8T7GA42-F1
#
_cell.length_a   1.000
_cell.length_b   1.000
_cell.length_c   1.000
_cell.angle_alpha   90.00
_cell.angle_beta   90.00
_cell.angle_gamma   90.00
#
_symmetry.space_group_name_H-M   'P 1'
#
loop_
_entity.id
_entity.type
_entity.pdbx_description
1 polymer ?
#
loop_
_entity_poly.entity_id
_entity_poly.type
_entity_poly.pdbx_seq_one_letter_code
_entity_poly.pdbx_strand_id
1 'polypeptide(L)'
;MDCTASSAMPAASRIRLSQLPERLKLLDIDEGLRIEFADHKMFVNKNLSGSFVVQFDNKKCQYLDSAKIIRLAKKSSQIWAY
;
A
#
# COMPACT_ATOMS: atom_id res chain seq x y z
N MET A 1 -14.95 -18.62 -20.39
CA MET A 1 -14.38 -17.30 -20.02
C MET A 1 -13.13 -17.61 -19.22
N ASP A 2 -12.01 -17.45 -19.89
CA ASP A 2 -10.71 -17.92 -19.46
C ASP A 2 -10.04 -16.79 -18.67
N CYS A 3 -9.93 -16.95 -17.35
CA CYS A 3 -9.31 -15.97 -16.46
C CYS A 3 -7.78 -16.07 -16.52
N THR A 4 -7.20 -16.04 -17.71
CA THR A 4 -5.75 -15.96 -17.87
C THR A 4 -5.32 -14.50 -17.80
N ALA A 5 -5.41 -13.92 -16.61
CA ALA A 5 -4.63 -12.74 -16.29
C ALA A 5 -3.20 -13.21 -16.02
N SER A 6 -2.32 -13.08 -16.99
CA SER A 6 -0.88 -13.23 -16.82
C SER A 6 -0.45 -12.30 -15.68
N SER A 7 -0.34 -12.82 -14.47
CA SER A 7 -0.10 -12.05 -13.24
C SER A 7 1.40 -11.78 -13.11
N ALA A 8 1.94 -11.00 -14.04
CA ALA A 8 3.17 -10.26 -13.77
C ALA A 8 2.75 -8.92 -13.15
N MET A 9 2.31 -8.96 -11.88
CA MET A 9 2.33 -7.74 -11.09
C MET A 9 3.78 -7.22 -11.08
N PRO A 10 4.02 -5.90 -11.25
CA PRO A 10 5.36 -5.35 -11.22
C PRO A 10 6.12 -5.85 -9.98
N ALA A 11 7.41 -6.13 -10.15
CA ALA A 11 8.24 -6.72 -9.10
C ALA A 11 8.20 -5.84 -7.85
N ALA A 12 7.50 -6.31 -6.83
CA ALA A 12 7.34 -5.61 -5.58
C ALA A 12 8.71 -5.21 -5.03
N SER A 13 8.97 -3.91 -4.97
CA SER A 13 10.25 -3.40 -4.48
C SER A 13 10.13 -3.12 -2.99
N ARG A 14 10.94 -3.81 -2.18
CA ARG A 14 11.00 -3.54 -0.75
C ARG A 14 11.59 -2.15 -0.52
N ILE A 15 10.82 -1.27 0.13
CA ILE A 15 11.24 0.10 0.44
C ILE A 15 11.52 0.25 1.93
N ARG A 16 12.37 1.23 2.28
CA ARG A 16 12.63 1.58 3.68
C ARG A 16 11.51 2.47 4.22
N LEU A 17 11.26 2.39 5.54
CA LEU A 17 10.30 3.28 6.22
C LEU A 17 10.60 4.77 5.98
N SER A 18 11.87 5.15 5.87
CA SER A 18 12.28 6.53 5.56
C SER A 18 11.86 7.01 4.17
N GLN A 19 11.64 6.10 3.22
CA GLN A 19 11.21 6.41 1.85
C GLN A 19 9.67 6.46 1.71
N LEU A 20 8.93 5.94 2.71
CA LEU A 20 7.48 5.89 2.67
C LEU A 20 6.81 7.26 2.47
N PRO A 21 7.24 8.37 3.12
CA PRO A 21 6.60 9.67 2.93
C PRO A 21 6.72 10.19 1.50
N GLU A 22 7.86 9.96 0.85
CA GLU A 22 8.10 10.34 -0.54
C GLU A 22 7.29 9.45 -1.50
N ARG A 23 7.28 8.14 -1.25
CA ARG A 23 6.48 7.18 -2.01
C ARG A 23 4.98 7.45 -1.94
N LEU A 24 4.45 7.80 -0.77
CA LEU A 24 3.04 8.18 -0.64
C LEU A 24 2.69 9.44 -1.47
N LYS A 25 3.61 10.40 -1.58
CA LYS A 25 3.39 11.60 -2.41
C LYS A 25 3.37 11.27 -3.90
N LEU A 26 4.26 10.37 -4.32
CA LEU A 26 4.41 9.95 -5.71
C LEU A 26 3.43 8.84 -6.13
N LEU A 27 2.73 8.22 -5.18
CA LEU A 27 1.82 7.11 -5.43
C LEU A 27 0.73 7.50 -6.44
N ASP A 28 0.68 6.76 -7.54
CA ASP A 28 -0.36 6.90 -8.55
C ASP A 28 -1.59 6.01 -8.26
N ILE A 29 -2.63 6.11 -9.08
CA ILE A 29 -3.89 5.37 -8.91
C ILE A 29 -3.71 3.88 -9.27
N ASP A 30 -2.80 3.59 -10.21
CA ASP A 30 -2.47 2.22 -10.64
C ASP A 30 -1.38 1.56 -9.77
N GLU A 31 -0.81 2.30 -8.81
CA GLU A 31 0.23 1.81 -7.90
C GLU A 31 -0.35 1.43 -6.52
N GLY A 32 0.44 0.68 -5.75
CA GLY A 32 0.06 0.27 -4.40
C GLY A 32 1.24 0.07 -3.45
N LEU A 33 0.97 0.22 -2.16
CA LEU A 33 1.92 -0.13 -1.10
C LEU A 33 1.34 -1.26 -0.25
N ARG A 34 2.12 -2.30 -0.02
CA ARG A 34 1.83 -3.33 1.00
C ARG A 34 2.73 -3.11 2.19
N ILE A 35 2.12 -2.87 3.33
CA ILE A 35 2.78 -2.71 4.63
C ILE A 35 2.47 -3.96 5.45
N GLU A 36 3.50 -4.73 5.78
CA GLU A 36 3.39 -5.96 6.55
C GLU A 36 3.82 -5.71 7.99
N PHE A 37 2.96 -6.11 8.91
CA PHE A 37 3.17 -6.16 10.34
C PHE A 37 3.37 -7.61 10.77
N ALA A 38 3.75 -7.83 12.04
CA ALA A 38 3.96 -9.18 12.57
C ALA A 38 2.77 -10.11 12.32
N ASP A 39 1.54 -9.62 12.53
CA ASP A 39 0.32 -10.43 12.52
C ASP A 39 -0.71 -10.00 11.47
N HIS A 40 -0.43 -8.96 10.68
CA HIS A 40 -1.39 -8.43 9.71
C HIS A 40 -0.74 -7.68 8.55
N LYS A 41 -1.51 -7.46 7.48
CA LYS A 41 -1.13 -6.75 6.28
C LYS A 41 -2.08 -5.58 6.03
N MET A 42 -1.49 -4.49 5.55
CA MET A 42 -2.19 -3.28 5.17
C MET A 42 -1.81 -2.93 3.74
N PHE A 43 -2.82 -2.76 2.88
CA PHE A 43 -2.67 -2.29 1.52
C PHE A 43 -3.07 -0.84 1.44
N VAL A 44 -2.27 -0.01 0.79
CA VAL A 44 -2.51 1.41 0.60
C VAL A 44 -2.49 1.68 -0.89
N ASN A 45 -3.58 2.23 -1.39
CA ASN A 45 -3.72 2.69 -2.77
C ASN A 45 -4.26 4.12 -2.78
N LYS A 46 -4.31 4.73 -3.95
CA LYS A 46 -4.92 6.05 -4.15
C LYS A 46 -6.16 5.89 -5.01
N ASN A 47 -7.26 6.54 -4.63
CA ASN A 47 -8.46 6.56 -5.48
C ASN A 47 -8.37 7.67 -6.54
N LEU A 48 -9.34 7.69 -7.47
CA LEU A 48 -9.45 8.69 -8.54
C LEU A 48 -9.52 10.14 -8.04
N SER A 49 -9.95 10.35 -6.79
CA SER A 49 -10.00 11.66 -6.14
C SER A 49 -8.69 12.06 -5.46
N GLY A 50 -7.64 11.24 -5.58
CA GLY A 50 -6.33 11.47 -4.97
C GLY A 50 -6.25 11.14 -3.47
N SER A 51 -7.30 10.56 -2.88
CA SER A 51 -7.35 10.16 -1.47
C SER A 51 -6.74 8.77 -1.27
N PHE A 52 -6.03 8.57 -0.16
CA PHE A 52 -5.49 7.25 0.15
C PHE A 52 -6.58 6.34 0.72
N VAL A 53 -6.70 5.17 0.11
CA VAL A 53 -7.57 4.08 0.53
C VAL A 53 -6.69 3.01 1.16
N VAL A 54 -7.05 2.61 2.36
CA VAL A 54 -6.31 1.64 3.16
C VAL A 54 -7.18 0.44 3.45
N GLN A 55 -6.68 -0.74 3.12
CA GLN A 55 -7.36 -2.01 3.39
C GLN A 55 -6.51 -2.84 4.35
N PHE A 56 -7.12 -3.28 5.46
CA PHE A 56 -6.49 -4.20 6.41
C PHE A 56 -7.02 -5.61 6.15
N ASP A 57 -6.15 -6.63 6.07
CA ASP A 57 -6.47 -8.08 5.96
C ASP A 57 -7.93 -8.45 5.66
N ASN A 58 -8.35 -8.36 4.38
CA ASN A 58 -9.70 -8.71 3.90
C ASN A 58 -10.87 -8.04 4.65
N LYS A 59 -10.62 -7.00 5.43
CA LYS A 59 -11.61 -6.16 6.11
C LYS A 59 -11.96 -4.95 5.23
N LYS A 60 -12.91 -4.16 5.73
CA LYS A 60 -13.41 -2.94 5.09
C LYS A 60 -12.27 -1.95 4.80
N CYS A 61 -12.35 -1.32 3.63
CA CYS A 61 -11.49 -0.21 3.25
C CYS A 61 -11.79 1.03 4.11
N GLN A 62 -10.74 1.77 4.47
CA GLN A 62 -10.80 3.02 5.22
C GLN A 62 -10.04 4.11 4.48
N TYR A 63 -10.52 5.35 4.57
CA TYR A 63 -9.79 6.51 4.06
C TYR A 63 -8.89 7.04 5.16
N LEU A 64 -7.59 7.10 4.90
CA LEU A 64 -6.59 7.59 5.88
C LEU A 64 -5.71 8.66 5.25
N ASP A 65 -5.32 9.64 6.05
CA ASP A 65 -4.32 10.62 5.64
C ASP A 65 -2.91 10.03 5.64
N SER A 66 -2.02 10.59 4.83
CA SER A 66 -0.62 10.15 4.73
C SER A 66 0.09 10.11 6.09
N ALA A 67 -0.18 11.06 6.98
CA ALA A 67 0.38 11.09 8.33
C ALA A 67 -0.03 9.89 9.18
N LYS A 68 -1.29 9.44 9.08
CA LYS A 68 -1.78 8.25 9.80
C LYS A 68 -1.14 6.99 9.23
N ILE A 69 -1.04 6.89 7.91
CA ILE A 69 -0.38 5.76 7.23
C ILE A 69 1.08 5.64 7.69
N ILE A 70 1.84 6.74 7.70
CA ILE A 70 3.22 6.78 8.17
C ILE A 70 3.32 6.35 9.64
N ARG A 71 2.42 6.87 10.49
CA ARG A 71 2.40 6.51 11.92
C ARG A 71 2.14 5.02 12.13
N LEU A 72 1.24 4.42 11.35
CA LEU A 72 0.99 2.98 11.40
C LEU A 72 2.23 2.21 10.91
N ALA A 73 2.79 2.59 9.77
CA ALA A 73 3.95 1.95 9.19
C ALA A 73 5.20 1.97 10.08
N LYS A 74 5.31 2.86 11.08
CA LYS A 74 6.39 2.82 12.08
C LYS A 74 6.47 1.50 12.84
N LYS A 75 5.35 0.76 12.95
CA LYS A 75 5.30 -0.57 13.57
C LYS A 75 5.43 -1.71 12.56
N SER A 76 5.64 -1.41 11.29
CA SER A 76 5.75 -2.41 10.24
C SER A 76 7.09 -3.13 10.29
N SER A 77 7.08 -4.39 9.87
CA SER A 77 8.28 -5.19 9.68
C SER A 77 8.83 -5.01 8.27
N GLN A 78 7.94 -4.86 7.28
CA GLN A 78 8.30 -4.73 5.87
C GLN A 78 7.33 -3.81 5.12
N ILE A 79 7.84 -3.12 4.11
CA ILE A 79 7.05 -2.27 3.22
C ILE A 79 7.47 -2.58 1.79
N TRP A 80 6.48 -2.76 0.92
CA TRP A 80 6.63 -3.13 -0.47
C TRP A 80 5.86 -2.14 -1.34
N ALA A 81 6.46 -1.68 -2.43
CA ALA A 81 5.80 -0.86 -3.44
C ALA A 81 5.61 -1.67 -4.72
N TYR A 82 4.43 -1.53 -5.33
CA TYR A 82 3.98 -2.19 -6.55
C TYR A 82 3.64 -1.13 -7.58
#